data_AF-A0A6C0JS47-F1
#
_entry.id   AF-A0A6C0JS47-F1
#
_cell.length_a   1.000
_cell.length_b   1.000
_cell.length_c   1.000
_cell.angle_alpha   90.00
_cell.angle_beta   90.00
_cell.angle_gamma   90.00
#
_symmetry.space_group_name_H-M   'P 1'
#
loop_
_entity.id
_entity.type
_entity.pdbx_description
1 polymer ?
#
loop_
_entity_poly.entity_id
_entity_poly.type
_entity_poly.pdbx_seq_one_letter_code
_entity_poly.pdbx_strand_id
1 'polypeptide(L)' 'MYRYNGKWYKVQPKPYEPERQTVKVAWSQIREPTLTKEDVYRRFFETQREDARILYPSFRKDAD' A
#
# COMPACT_ATOMS: atom_id res chain seq x y z
N MET A 1 10.80 -12.37 -4.17
CA MET A 1 10.37 -13.27 -3.07
C MET A 1 10.73 -12.60 -1.75
N TYR A 2 9.87 -12.73 -0.74
CA TYR A 2 10.10 -12.15 0.60
C TYR A 2 10.26 -13.26 1.63
N ARG A 3 11.13 -13.08 2.62
CA ARG A 3 11.29 -14.00 3.75
C ARG A 3 10.78 -13.33 5.02
N TYR A 4 9.86 -13.98 5.73
CA TYR A 4 9.31 -13.49 6.99
C TYR A 4 9.01 -14.66 7.93
N ASN A 5 9.42 -14.56 9.20
CA ASN A 5 9.27 -15.62 10.21
C ASN A 5 9.69 -17.02 9.72
N GLY A 6 10.84 -17.09 9.02
CA GLY A 6 11.38 -18.34 8.48
C GLY A 6 10.65 -18.90 7.24
N LYS A 7 9.52 -18.30 6.84
CA LYS A 7 8.74 -18.71 5.66
C LYS A 7 9.07 -17.85 4.45
N TRP A 8 9.02 -18.47 3.27
CA TRP A 8 9.19 -17.79 1.99
C TRP A 8 7.83 -17.46 1.38
N TYR A 9 7.67 -16.22 0.93
CA TYR A 9 6.47 -15.71 0.31
C TYR A 9 6.77 -15.27 -1.12
N LYS A 10 6.02 -15.82 -2.08
CA LYS A 10 6.05 -15.40 -3.47
C LYS A 10 4.89 -14.44 -3.71
N VAL A 11 5.20 -13.18 -3.96
CA VAL A 11 4.22 -12.15 -4.34
C VAL A 11 4.08 -12.17 -5.85
N GLN A 12 2.85 -12.33 -6.33
CA GLN A 12 2.53 -12.21 -7.74
C GLN A 12 1.84 -10.87 -7.96
N PRO A 13 2.36 -10.00 -8.85
CA PRO A 13 1.69 -8.75 -9.19
C PRO A 13 0.32 -9.05 -9.82
N LYS A 14 -0.68 -8.26 -9.46
CA LYS A 14 -1.98 -8.35 -10.11
C LYS A 14 -1.92 -7.68 -11.48
N PRO A 15 -2.66 -8.17 -12.48
CA PRO A 15 -2.83 -7.45 -13.73
C PRO A 15 -3.33 -6.03 -13.48
N TYR A 16 -2.74 -5.05 -14.16
CA TYR A 16 -3.11 -3.63 -14.09
C TYR A 16 -2.90 -2.95 -12.73
N GLU A 17 -2.22 -3.61 -11.78
CA GLU A 17 -1.81 -3.00 -10.52
C GLU A 17 -0.32 -2.61 -10.59
N PRO A 18 0.07 -1.40 -10.14
CA PRO A 18 1.47 -1.05 -10.05
C PRO A 18 2.25 -2.01 -9.14
N GLU A 19 3.43 -2.44 -9.56
CA GLU A 19 4.27 -3.38 -8.79
C GLU A 19 4.51 -2.88 -7.35
N ARG A 20 4.79 -1.58 -7.18
CA ARG A 20 4.99 -0.95 -5.87
C ARG A 20 3.78 -1.12 -4.95
N GLN A 21 2.57 -1.01 -5.50
CA GLN A 21 1.33 -1.20 -4.75
C GLN A 21 1.19 -2.66 -4.36
N THR A 22 1.30 -3.59 -5.31
CA THR A 22 1.18 -5.03 -5.01
C THR A 22 2.21 -5.46 -3.95
N VAL A 23 3.45 -5.00 -4.07
CA VAL A 23 4.51 -5.30 -3.09
C VAL A 23 4.15 -4.77 -1.70
N LYS A 24 3.75 -3.50 -1.59
CA LYS A 24 3.39 -2.90 -0.30
C LYS A 24 2.21 -3.61 0.34
N VAL A 25 1.16 -3.86 -0.43
CA VAL A 25 -0.05 -4.55 0.04
C VAL A 25 0.29 -5.97 0.51
N ALA A 26 1.01 -6.74 -0.31
CA ALA A 26 1.37 -8.10 0.04
C ALA A 26 2.28 -8.17 1.27
N TRP A 27 3.22 -7.23 1.41
CA TRP A 27 4.09 -7.16 2.57
C TRP A 27 3.33 -6.84 3.86
N SER A 28 2.39 -5.90 3.82
CA SER A 28 1.51 -5.60 4.95
C SER A 28 0.69 -6.81 5.39
N GLN A 29 0.16 -7.60 4.44
CA GLN A 29 -0.58 -8.83 4.76
C GLN A 29 0.31 -9.92 5.37
N ILE A 30 1.56 -10.03 4.92
CA ILE A 30 2.53 -10.98 5.48
C ILE A 30 2.86 -10.62 6.94
N ARG A 31 3.03 -9.33 7.23
CA ARG A 31 3.39 -8.83 8.56
C ARG A 31 2.23 -8.80 9.54
N GLU A 32 1.04 -8.42 9.07
CA GLU A 32 -0.17 -8.23 9.86
C GLU A 32 -1.28 -9.16 9.33
N PRO A 33 -1.21 -10.48 9.61
CA PRO A 33 -2.15 -11.45 9.07
C PRO A 33 -3.58 -11.32 9.61
N THR A 34 -3.78 -10.50 10.65
CA THR A 34 -5.09 -10.18 11.21
C THR A 34 -5.88 -9.17 10.37
N LEU A 35 -5.22 -8.46 9.45
CA LEU A 35 -5.89 -7.49 8.58
C LEU A 35 -6.53 -8.18 7.38
N THR A 36 -7.75 -7.73 7.05
CA THR A 36 -8.39 -8.10 5.79
C THR A 36 -7.67 -7.46 4.60
N LYS A 37 -7.92 -7.96 3.39
CA LYS A 37 -7.31 -7.37 2.19
C LYS A 37 -7.76 -5.92 2.04
N GLU A 38 -9.04 -5.68 2.26
CA GLU A 38 -9.74 -4.40 2.18
C GLU A 38 -9.09 -3.38 3.12
N ASP A 39 -8.79 -3.77 4.36
CA ASP A 39 -8.14 -2.88 5.33
C ASP A 39 -6.74 -2.48 4.91
N VAL A 40 -5.95 -3.42 4.37
CA VAL A 40 -4.60 -3.13 3.87
C VAL A 40 -4.64 -2.16 2.69
N TYR A 41 -5.57 -2.36 1.74
CA TYR A 41 -5.76 -1.43 0.63
C TYR A 41 -6.18 -0.05 1.13
N ARG A 42 -7.10 0.03 2.10
CA ARG A 42 -7.55 1.30 2.69
C ARG A 42 -6.36 2.08 3.28
N ARG A 43 -5.55 1.42 4.10
CA ARG A 43 -4.34 2.00 4.71
C ARG A 43 -3.32 2.45 3.67
N PHE A 44 -3.13 1.68 2.60
CA PHE A 44 -2.23 2.06 1.51
C PHE A 44 -2.67 3.38 0.86
N PHE A 45 -3.95 3.52 0.51
CA PHE A 45 -4.48 4.74 -0.10
C PHE A 45 -4.57 5.92 0.88
N GLU A 46 -4.76 5.68 2.18
CA GLU A 46 -4.63 6.71 3.21
C GLU A 46 -3.21 7.28 3.25
N THR A 47 -2.20 6.41 3.26
CA THR A 47 -0.79 6.82 3.24
C THR A 47 -0.48 7.61 1.97
N GLN A 48 -0.93 7.16 0.80
CA GLN A 48 -0.72 7.89 -0.46
C GLN A 48 -1.40 9.27 -0.46
N ARG A 49 -2.59 9.39 0.14
CA ARG A 49 -3.27 10.69 0.28
C ARG A 49 -2.50 11.64 1.19
N GLU A 50 -1.96 11.12 2.29
CA GLU A 50 -1.15 11.92 3.22
C GLU A 50 0.18 12.35 2.58
N ASP A 51 0.86 11.43 1.90
CA ASP A 51 2.07 11.73 1.12
C ASP A 51 1.78 12.84 0.09
N ALA A 52 0.67 12.72 -0.65
CA ALA A 52 0.26 13.72 -1.64
C ALA A 52 -0.08 15.07 -0.99
N ARG A 53 -0.70 15.07 0.20
CA ARG A 53 -1.03 16.29 0.96
C ARG A 53 0.24 17.06 1.35
N ILE A 54 1.27 16.34 1.79
CA ILE A 54 2.55 16.92 2.20
C ILE A 54 3.34 17.42 0.98
N LEU A 55 3.37 16.63 -0.10
CA LEU A 55 4.17 16.92 -1.29
C LEU A 55 3.53 17.99 -2.18
N TYR A 56 2.20 18.09 -2.19
CA TYR A 56 1.44 19.00 -3.05
C TYR A 56 0.44 19.85 -2.24
N PRO A 57 0.93 20.70 -1.31
CA PRO A 57 0.06 21.46 -0.42
C PRO A 57 -0.82 22.49 -1.15
N SER A 58 -0.43 22.93 -2.34
CA SER A 58 -1.19 23.88 -3.17
C SER A 58 -2.22 23.22 -4.10
N PHE A 59 -2.19 21.89 -4.27
CA PHE A 59 -3.07 21.20 -5.23
C PHE A 59 -4.54 21.19 -4.82
N ARG A 60 -4.83 21.48 -3.55
CA ARG A 60 -6.18 21.71 -3.00
C ARG A 60 -6.34 23.09 -2.39
N LYS A 61 -5.66 24.11 -2.94
CA LYS A 61 -6.18 25.46 -2.75
C LYS A 61 -7.48 25.52 -3.53
N ASP A 62 -8.58 25.16 -2.86
CA ASP A 62 -9.90 25.59 -3.27
C ASP A 62 -9.77 27.09 -3.52
N ALA A 63 -10.21 27.51 -4.71
CA ALA A 63 -10.15 28.89 -5.13
C ALA A 63 -10.95 29.75 -4.14
N ASP A 64 -10.24 30.47 -3.27
CA ASP A 64 -10.75 31.67 -2.61
C ASP A 64 -10.68 32.84 -3.58
#